data_AF-A0A377D5T1-F1
#
_entry.id   AF-A0A377D5T1-F1
#
_cell.length_a   1.000
_cell.length_b   1.000
_cell.length_c   1.000
_cell.angle_alpha   90.00
_cell.angle_beta   90.00
_cell.angle_gamma   90.00
#
_symmetry.space_group_name_H-M   'P 1'
#
loop_
_entity.id
_entity.type
_entity.pdbx_description
1 polymer ?
#
loop_
_entity_poly.entity_id
_entity_poly.type
_entity_poly.pdbx_seq_one_letter_code
_entity_poly.pdbx_strand_id
1 'polypeptide(L)'
;MTMNSFERRNKIIQLVNEQGTVLVQDLAGVFAASEATIRADLRFLEQKGVVTRFHGGAAKIMSGNSETETQEVGFKERFQLASAPKNRIAQAAVKMIHEGMTVILDSGSTTMLIAEGFNDRQKISR
;
A
#
# COMPACT_ATOMS: atom_id res chain seq x y z
N MET A 1 26.85 14.52 -8.29
CA MET A 1 27.06 13.05 -8.34
C MET A 1 25.75 12.40 -7.95
N THR A 2 25.19 11.54 -8.82
CA THR A 2 23.92 10.86 -8.55
C THR A 2 24.17 9.75 -7.54
N MET A 3 23.50 9.81 -6.39
CA MET A 3 23.64 8.84 -5.31
C MET A 3 23.24 7.44 -5.80
N ASN A 4 24.14 6.47 -5.68
CA ASN A 4 23.88 5.13 -6.17
C ASN A 4 22.93 4.35 -5.23
N SER A 5 22.41 3.21 -5.69
CA SER A 5 21.44 2.44 -4.91
C SER A 5 22.00 1.87 -3.61
N PHE A 6 23.29 1.53 -3.55
CA PHE A 6 23.92 0.98 -2.34
C PHE A 6 24.02 2.05 -1.25
N GLU A 7 24.55 3.23 -1.61
CA GLU A 7 24.63 4.40 -0.72
C GLU A 7 23.24 4.79 -0.20
N ARG A 8 22.23 4.80 -1.09
CA ARG A 8 20.85 5.13 -0.71
C ARG A 8 20.23 4.15 0.25
N ARG A 9 20.41 2.85 0.01
CA ARG A 9 19.94 1.82 0.94
C ARG A 9 20.60 1.94 2.31
N ASN A 10 21.91 2.17 2.38
CA ASN A 10 22.60 2.40 3.65
C ASN A 10 22.09 3.64 4.38
N LYS A 11 21.84 4.73 3.66
CA LYS A 11 21.30 5.95 4.26
C LYS A 11 19.86 5.77 4.75
N ILE A 12 19.03 5.03 4.01
CA ILE A 12 17.69 4.66 4.45
C ILE A 12 17.75 3.86 5.76
N ILE A 13 18.64 2.87 5.87
CA ILE A 13 18.83 2.09 7.11
C ILE A 13 19.20 3.02 8.27
N GLN A 14 20.11 3.97 8.05
CA GLN A 14 20.48 4.94 9.07
C GLN A 14 19.26 5.75 9.53
N LEU A 15 18.48 6.31 8.61
CA LEU A 15 17.28 7.09 8.94
C LEU A 15 16.24 6.26 9.70
N VAL A 16 16.02 5.01 9.31
CA VAL A 16 15.13 4.08 10.03
C VAL A 16 15.63 3.81 11.44
N ASN A 17 16.95 3.65 11.63
CA ASN A 17 17.53 3.42 12.95
C ASN A 17 17.43 4.64 13.87
N GLU A 18 17.54 5.85 13.32
CA GLU A 18 17.48 7.13 14.04
C GLU A 18 16.03 7.52 14.38
N GLN A 19 15.11 7.38 13.42
CA GLN A 19 13.74 7.87 13.52
C GLN A 19 12.74 6.79 13.94
N GLY A 20 13.16 5.52 13.93
CA GLY A 20 12.31 4.35 14.14
C GLY A 20 11.45 3.99 12.93
N THR A 21 10.91 4.98 12.21
CA THR A 21 10.06 4.82 11.03
C THR A 21 10.35 5.89 9.98
N VAL A 22 10.18 5.54 8.71
CA VAL A 22 10.34 6.46 7.56
C VAL A 22 9.20 6.28 6.56
N LEU A 23 8.81 7.37 5.89
CA LEU A 23 7.79 7.37 4.85
C LEU A 23 8.40 7.44 3.45
N VAL A 24 7.76 6.76 2.49
CA VAL A 24 8.20 6.71 1.09
C VAL A 24 8.27 8.11 0.47
N GLN A 25 7.29 8.97 0.77
CA GLN A 25 7.22 10.33 0.24
C GLN A 25 8.38 11.20 0.75
N ASP A 26 8.68 11.12 2.04
CA ASP A 26 9.78 11.87 2.65
C ASP A 26 11.13 11.43 2.07
N LEU A 27 11.36 10.12 1.96
CA LEU A 27 12.58 9.58 1.36
C LEU A 27 12.70 9.96 -0.12
N ALA A 28 11.59 9.99 -0.86
CA ALA A 28 11.59 10.41 -2.26
C ALA A 28 12.07 11.87 -2.40
N GLY A 29 11.60 12.75 -1.52
CA GLY A 29 12.07 14.13 -1.43
C GLY A 29 13.54 14.24 -1.03
N VAL A 30 13.95 13.54 0.03
CA VAL A 30 15.34 13.57 0.57
C VAL A 30 16.36 13.10 -0.46
N PHE A 31 16.04 12.05 -1.23
CA PHE A 31 16.97 11.46 -2.19
C PHE A 31 16.78 11.93 -3.62
N ALA A 32 15.84 12.85 -3.87
CA ALA A 32 15.42 13.26 -5.21
C ALA A 32 15.16 12.05 -6.14
N ALA A 33 14.49 11.04 -5.60
CA ALA A 33 14.20 9.77 -6.27
C ALA A 33 12.70 9.56 -6.39
N SER A 34 12.26 8.79 -7.39
CA SER A 34 10.83 8.47 -7.50
C SER A 34 10.37 7.61 -6.32
N GLU A 35 9.11 7.75 -5.92
CA GLU A 35 8.52 6.85 -4.92
C GLU A 35 8.64 5.38 -5.32
N ALA A 36 8.55 5.06 -6.62
CA ALA A 36 8.74 3.71 -7.14
C ALA A 36 10.16 3.18 -6.84
N THR A 37 11.18 4.03 -7.00
CA THR A 37 12.58 3.72 -6.65
C THR A 37 12.71 3.46 -5.15
N ILE A 38 12.16 4.34 -4.31
CA ILE A 38 12.19 4.17 -2.85
C ILE A 38 11.48 2.89 -2.43
N ARG A 39 10.30 2.59 -3.00
CA ARG A 39 9.58 1.33 -2.73
C ARG A 39 10.41 0.11 -3.12
N ALA A 40 11.17 0.16 -4.22
CA ALA A 40 12.07 -0.92 -4.63
C ALA A 40 13.25 -1.09 -3.65
N ASP A 41 13.84 0.01 -3.19
CA ASP A 41 14.91 -0.03 -2.18
C ASP A 41 14.42 -0.61 -0.85
N LEU A 42 13.25 -0.15 -0.37
CA LEU A 42 12.64 -0.68 0.85
C LEU A 42 12.30 -2.17 0.71
N ARG A 43 11.76 -2.60 -0.44
CA ARG A 43 11.49 -4.02 -0.72
C ARG A 43 12.77 -4.86 -0.63
N PHE A 44 13.86 -4.36 -1.19
CA PHE A 44 15.15 -5.03 -1.11
C PHE A 44 15.62 -5.15 0.35
N LEU A 45 15.50 -4.09 1.15
CA LEU A 45 15.91 -4.07 2.55
C LEU A 45 15.07 -5.00 3.44
N GLU A 46 13.76 -5.07 3.18
CA GLU A 46 12.85 -6.01 3.83
C GLU A 46 13.22 -7.46 3.50
N GLN A 47 13.48 -7.77 2.23
CA GLN A 47 13.92 -9.12 1.83
C GLN A 47 15.23 -9.54 2.50
N LYS A 48 16.08 -8.57 2.87
CA LYS A 48 17.31 -8.79 3.62
C LYS A 48 17.13 -8.82 5.14
N GLY A 49 15.90 -8.66 5.63
CA GLY A 49 15.59 -8.66 7.06
C GLY A 49 16.22 -7.49 7.80
N VAL A 50 16.31 -6.32 7.16
CA VAL A 50 16.91 -5.11 7.76
C VAL A 50 15.85 -4.12 8.26
N VAL A 51 14.68 -4.10 7.62
CA VAL A 51 13.53 -3.25 7.96
C VAL A 51 12.24 -4.05 7.80
N THR A 52 11.15 -3.63 8.45
CA THR A 52 9.79 -4.13 8.21
C THR A 52 9.01 -3.09 7.41
N ARG A 53 8.35 -3.46 6.30
CA ARG A 53 7.54 -2.51 5.54
C ARG A 53 6.08 -2.48 5.99
N PHE A 54 5.46 -1.35 5.74
CA PHE A 54 4.01 -1.16 5.82
C PHE A 54 3.54 -0.31 4.63
N HIS A 55 2.23 -0.13 4.50
CA HIS A 55 1.68 0.69 3.43
C HIS A 55 2.13 2.15 3.57
N GLY A 56 3.04 2.59 2.69
CA GLY A 56 3.56 3.95 2.66
C GLY A 56 4.95 4.16 3.29
N GLY A 57 5.59 3.14 3.88
CA GLY A 57 6.87 3.32 4.56
C GLY A 57 7.58 2.05 5.03
N ALA A 58 8.55 2.22 5.91
CA ALA A 58 9.26 1.14 6.60
C ALA A 58 9.65 1.53 8.03
N ALA A 59 9.74 0.53 8.90
CA ALA A 59 10.08 0.68 10.31
C ALA A 59 11.28 -0.21 10.69
N LYS A 60 11.94 0.17 11.79
CA LYS A 60 13.04 -0.58 12.39
C LYS A 60 12.54 -1.93 12.89
N ILE A 61 13.32 -2.98 12.68
CA ILE A 61 13.05 -4.29 13.28
C ILE A 61 13.34 -4.19 14.77
N MET A 62 12.30 -4.34 15.60
CA MET A 62 12.46 -4.43 17.06
C MET A 62 12.76 -5.88 17.44
N SER A 63 13.97 -6.15 17.92
CA SER A 63 14.35 -7.46 18.46
C SER A 63 13.65 -7.67 19.80
N GLY A 64 12.50 -8.35 19.77
CA GLY A 64 11.78 -8.76 20.96
C GLY A 64 10.29 -8.82 20.69
N ASN A 65 9.78 -10.02 20.39
CA ASN A 65 8.39 -10.49 20.52
C ASN A 65 7.27 -9.43 20.56
N SER A 66 7.31 -8.44 19.69
CA SER A 66 6.19 -7.54 19.48
C SER A 66 5.58 -7.97 18.17
N GLU A 67 4.50 -8.71 18.32
CA GLU A 67 3.36 -8.85 17.43
C GLU A 67 2.74 -7.48 17.06
N THR A 68 3.55 -6.43 16.98
CA THR A 68 3.27 -5.21 16.23
C THR A 68 3.82 -5.40 14.83
N GLU A 69 3.48 -6.55 14.24
CA GLU A 69 3.07 -6.50 12.85
C GLU A 69 2.06 -5.35 12.81
N THR A 70 2.36 -4.30 12.05
CA THR A 70 1.32 -3.81 11.16
C THR A 70 0.86 -5.04 10.39
N GLN A 71 -0.02 -5.84 10.99
CA GLN A 71 -0.79 -6.82 10.26
C GLN A 71 -1.51 -5.92 9.29
N GLU A 72 -0.98 -5.87 8.07
CA GLU A 72 -1.85 -5.82 6.92
C GLU A 72 -2.83 -6.97 7.15
N VAL A 73 -3.90 -6.63 7.86
CA VAL A 73 -5.04 -7.47 8.16
C VAL A 73 -5.27 -8.25 6.88
N GLY A 74 -5.19 -9.59 6.94
CA GLY A 74 -5.18 -10.40 5.74
C GLY A 74 -6.37 -10.02 4.86
N PHE A 75 -6.26 -10.13 3.53
CA PHE A 75 -7.31 -9.65 2.63
C PHE A 75 -8.73 -10.07 3.06
N LYS A 76 -8.87 -11.32 3.53
CA LYS A 76 -10.12 -11.88 4.07
C LYS A 76 -10.66 -11.11 5.28
N GLU A 77 -9.79 -10.74 6.20
CA GLU A 77 -10.17 -9.97 7.39
C GLU A 77 -10.41 -8.49 7.03
N ARG A 78 -9.65 -7.91 6.09
CA ARG A 78 -9.94 -6.58 5.52
C ARG A 78 -11.26 -6.54 4.78
N PHE A 79 -11.71 -7.67 4.23
CA PHE A 79 -13.00 -7.78 3.58
C PHE A 79 -14.14 -7.75 4.62
N GLN A 80 -13.98 -8.42 5.75
CA GLN A 80 -14.97 -8.47 6.82
C GLN A 80 -15.04 -7.18 7.64
N LEU A 81 -13.88 -6.57 7.95
CA LEU A 81 -13.80 -5.33 8.71
C LEU A 81 -14.58 -4.21 8.00
N ALA A 82 -15.46 -3.49 8.72
CA ALA A 82 -16.24 -2.37 8.19
C ALA A 82 -16.96 -2.69 6.85
N SER A 83 -17.46 -3.92 6.69
CA SER A 83 -18.12 -4.37 5.45
C SER A 83 -19.31 -3.48 5.05
N ALA A 84 -20.16 -3.06 6.01
CA ALA A 84 -21.32 -2.23 5.71
C ALA A 84 -20.96 -0.83 5.13
N PRO A 85 -20.05 -0.04 5.73
CA PRO A 85 -19.53 1.18 5.10
C PRO A 85 -18.95 0.96 3.71
N LYS A 86 -18.16 -0.08 3.50
CA LYS A 86 -17.56 -0.37 2.17
C LYS A 86 -18.61 -0.73 1.12
N ASN A 87 -19.64 -1.49 1.49
CA ASN A 87 -20.77 -1.78 0.61
C ASN A 87 -21.51 -0.49 0.22
N ARG A 88 -21.74 0.44 1.15
CA ARG A 88 -22.34 1.74 0.83
C ARG A 88 -21.48 2.55 -0.14
N ILE A 89 -20.17 2.60 0.08
CA ILE A 89 -19.22 3.24 -0.83
C ILE A 89 -19.28 2.59 -2.22
N ALA A 90 -19.27 1.27 -2.28
CA ALA A 90 -19.32 0.52 -3.53
C ALA A 90 -20.61 0.81 -4.33
N GLN A 91 -21.77 0.77 -3.66
CA GLN A 91 -23.05 1.08 -4.28
C GLN A 91 -23.12 2.52 -4.81
N ALA A 92 -22.56 3.49 -4.07
CA ALA A 92 -22.49 4.86 -4.54
C ALA A 92 -21.57 4.99 -5.77
N ALA A 93 -20.38 4.38 -5.73
CA ALA A 93 -19.43 4.40 -6.84
C ALA A 93 -20.00 3.76 -8.12
N VAL A 94 -20.67 2.60 -8.01
CA VAL A 94 -21.29 1.92 -9.17
C VAL A 94 -22.35 2.80 -9.85
N LYS A 95 -23.09 3.62 -9.09
CA LYS A 95 -24.08 4.55 -9.65
C LYS A 95 -23.46 5.70 -10.46
N MET A 96 -22.18 6.00 -10.22
CA MET A 96 -21.44 7.07 -10.92
C MET A 96 -20.79 6.58 -12.21
N ILE A 97 -20.79 5.27 -12.49
CA ILE A 97 -20.19 4.70 -13.71
C ILE A 97 -21.25 4.62 -14.80
N HIS A 98 -20.90 5.13 -15.98
CA HIS A 98 -21.76 5.18 -17.16
C HIS A 98 -21.14 4.42 -18.35
N GLU A 99 -21.99 4.07 -19.32
CA GLU A 99 -21.56 3.39 -20.55
C GLU A 99 -20.48 4.20 -21.28
N GLY A 100 -19.46 3.53 -21.81
CA GLY A 100 -18.34 4.17 -22.48
C GLY A 100 -17.24 4.73 -21.58
N MET A 101 -17.39 4.67 -20.24
CA MET A 101 -16.31 5.04 -19.32
C MET A 101 -15.25 3.93 -19.21
N THR A 102 -13.98 4.34 -19.13
CA THR A 102 -12.88 3.44 -18.73
C THR A 102 -12.58 3.66 -17.26
N VAL A 103 -12.67 2.60 -16.45
CA VAL A 103 -12.43 2.65 -15.00
C VAL A 103 -11.24 1.76 -14.65
N ILE A 104 -10.28 2.32 -13.91
CA ILE A 104 -9.15 1.58 -13.34
C ILE A 104 -9.44 1.37 -11.85
N LEU A 105 -9.38 0.12 -11.39
CA LEU A 105 -9.53 -0.24 -9.98
C LEU A 105 -8.18 -0.71 -9.43
N ASP A 106 -7.79 -0.13 -8.28
CA ASP A 106 -6.61 -0.56 -7.54
C ASP A 106 -6.91 -1.80 -6.66
N SER A 107 -5.89 -2.36 -6.01
CA SER A 107 -6.01 -3.44 -5.04
C SER A 107 -6.68 -2.97 -3.74
N GLY A 108 -7.72 -3.68 -3.29
CA GLY A 108 -8.41 -3.32 -2.06
C GLY A 108 -9.72 -4.09 -1.85
N SER A 109 -10.11 -4.27 -0.59
CA SER A 109 -11.38 -4.94 -0.30
C SER A 109 -12.59 -4.09 -0.70
N THR A 110 -12.48 -2.76 -0.66
CA THR A 110 -13.54 -1.85 -1.14
C THR A 110 -13.63 -1.83 -2.66
N THR A 111 -12.50 -1.84 -3.38
CA THR A 111 -12.49 -1.85 -4.85
C THR A 111 -12.99 -3.17 -5.42
N MET A 112 -12.75 -4.28 -4.72
CA MET A 112 -13.37 -5.57 -5.07
C MET A 112 -14.90 -5.50 -5.03
N LEU A 113 -15.48 -4.90 -3.99
CA LEU A 113 -16.94 -4.73 -3.88
C LEU A 113 -17.51 -3.83 -4.99
N ILE A 114 -16.76 -2.84 -5.47
CA ILE A 114 -17.14 -2.03 -6.64
C ILE A 114 -17.20 -2.91 -7.89
N ALA A 115 -16.18 -3.75 -8.11
CA ALA A 115 -16.13 -4.66 -9.26
C ALA A 115 -17.29 -5.67 -9.25
N GLU A 116 -17.61 -6.24 -8.08
CA GLU A 116 -18.75 -7.15 -7.89
C GLU A 116 -20.07 -6.45 -8.21
N GLY A 117 -20.33 -5.28 -7.62
CA GLY A 117 -21.56 -4.53 -7.85
C GLY A 117 -21.75 -4.07 -9.30
N PHE A 118 -20.65 -3.84 -10.03
CA PHE A 118 -20.71 -3.51 -11.44
C PHE A 118 -21.13 -4.71 -12.32
N ASN A 119 -20.63 -5.91 -12.02
CA ASN A 119 -20.98 -7.13 -12.75
C ASN A 119 -22.47 -7.48 -12.60
N ASP A 120 -23.04 -7.29 -11.40
CA ASP A 120 -24.46 -7.51 -11.17
C ASP A 120 -25.36 -6.51 -11.90
N ARG A 121 -24.90 -5.27 -12.11
CA ARG A 121 -25.60 -4.29 -12.95
C ARG A 121 -25.65 -4.70 -14.42
N GLN A 122 -24.54 -5.24 -14.96
CA GLN A 122 -24.49 -5.67 -16.36
C GLN A 122 -25.35 -6.90 -16.64
N LYS A 123 -25.54 -7.81 -15.67
CA LYS A 123 -26.46 -8.95 -15.81
C LYS A 123 -27.92 -8.55 -15.96
N ILE A 124 -28.31 -7.36 -15.51
CA ILE A 124 -29.69 -6.82 -15.62
C ILE A 124 -29.91 -6.16 -17.00
N SER A 125 -28.84 -5.88 -17.75
CA SER A 125 -28.87 -5.19 -19.05
C SER A 125 -28.73 -6.13 -20.26
N ARG A 126 -28.82 -7.45 -20.07
CA ARG A 126 -28.85 -8.45 -21.15
C ARG A 126 -30.22 -9.09 -21.28
#